data_AF-A0A7X7L6R0-F1
#
_entry.id   AF-A0A7X7L6R0-F1
#
_cell.length_a   1.000
_cell.length_b   1.000
_cell.length_c   1.000
_cell.angle_alpha   90.00
_cell.angle_beta   90.00
_cell.angle_gamma   90.00
#
_symmetry.space_group_name_H-M   'P 1'
#
loop_
_entity.id
_entity.type
_entity.pdbx_description
1 polymer ?
#
loop_
_entity_poly.entity_id
_entity_poly.type
_entity_poly.pdbx_seq_one_letter_code
_entity_poly.pdbx_strand_id
1 'polypeptide(L)'
;EGRFIKERNGYYSLNINTQDNTEARWFIFAMNRIYSLHSDIHMKKNKLNDNTIFCVKTEATYAASVVYSDLGLMEVDEQNNGIFSDIAELTESTCCRYSYYEGAFLSSGTIKDPEKGYYLEIASKNSYEIERLYNMLIKESLVNAKRSKRRKTQYVYFNNSEDISTFLNMIGAHNALYDYENKRIVKSLRNDTNRMLNCDEYNSDKSVETKIRQINAIKYIQKNKKFDVLNDKLKEAAMLRLNEDLTEYNEIAEHMSVKVSKSTVQKRLAKIEQIARQLGYESKE
;
A
#
# COMPACT_ATOMS: atom_id res chain seq x y z
N GLU A 1 6.85 2.56 -25.92
CA GLU A 1 7.66 1.52 -26.63
C GLU A 1 8.56 2.19 -27.67
N GLY A 2 9.87 1.96 -27.60
CA GLY A 2 10.86 2.45 -28.56
C GLY A 2 11.39 1.34 -29.48
N ARG A 3 11.60 1.60 -30.77
CA ARG A 3 12.20 0.66 -31.74
C ARG A 3 13.14 1.37 -32.69
N PHE A 4 14.25 0.71 -33.04
CA PHE A 4 15.20 1.19 -34.02
C PHE A 4 14.86 0.64 -35.41
N ILE A 5 14.72 1.52 -36.41
CA ILE A 5 14.41 1.11 -37.78
C ILE A 5 15.57 1.48 -38.68
N LYS A 6 16.13 0.49 -39.38
CA LYS A 6 17.13 0.71 -40.41
C LYS A 6 16.46 1.32 -41.64
N GLU A 7 16.82 2.56 -41.95
CA GLU A 7 16.29 3.28 -43.11
C GLU A 7 17.05 2.92 -44.39
N ARG A 8 16.50 3.31 -45.55
CA ARG A 8 17.08 3.02 -46.87
C ARG A 8 18.49 3.58 -47.06
N ASN A 9 18.83 4.65 -46.35
CA ASN A 9 20.15 5.26 -46.36
C ASN A 9 21.19 4.50 -45.49
N GLY A 10 20.79 3.39 -44.87
CA GLY A 10 21.65 2.53 -44.07
C GLY A 10 21.76 2.92 -42.59
N TYR A 11 21.30 4.11 -42.20
CA TYR A 11 21.30 4.60 -40.83
C TYR A 11 20.03 4.18 -40.08
N TYR A 12 20.10 4.15 -38.75
CA TYR A 12 18.95 3.86 -37.90
C TYR A 12 18.19 5.13 -37.55
N SER A 13 16.86 5.05 -37.52
CA SER A 13 15.98 5.98 -36.81
C SER A 13 15.46 5.33 -35.53
N LEU A 14 15.20 6.11 -34.49
CA LEU A 14 14.53 5.68 -33.28
C LEU A 14 13.08 6.16 -33.31
N ASN A 15 12.16 5.20 -33.25
CA ASN A 15 10.73 5.44 -33.19
C ASN A 15 10.21 5.16 -31.79
N ILE A 16 9.66 6.19 -31.13
CA ILE A 16 9.05 6.08 -29.81
C ILE A 16 7.55 6.31 -29.91
N ASN A 17 6.78 5.38 -29.34
CA ASN A 17 5.35 5.50 -29.18
C ASN A 17 5.00 5.69 -27.70
N THR A 18 4.30 6.77 -27.40
CA THR A 18 3.73 7.07 -26.08
C THR A 18 2.31 7.61 -26.20
N GLN A 19 1.51 7.47 -25.15
CA GLN A 19 0.19 8.10 -25.02
C GLN A 19 0.29 9.46 -24.32
N ASP A 20 1.44 9.80 -23.74
CA ASP A 20 1.68 11.05 -23.05
C ASP A 20 2.37 12.07 -23.99
N ASN A 21 1.69 13.20 -24.22
CA ASN A 21 2.23 14.31 -25.01
C ASN A 21 3.47 14.94 -24.36
N THR A 22 3.53 14.94 -23.03
CA THR A 22 4.64 15.51 -22.26
C THR A 22 5.90 14.68 -22.45
N GLU A 23 5.78 13.34 -22.36
CA GLU A 23 6.89 12.41 -22.64
C GLU A 23 7.39 12.57 -24.09
N ALA A 24 6.46 12.62 -25.06
CA ALA A 24 6.81 12.81 -26.46
C ALA A 24 7.59 14.13 -26.70
N ARG A 25 7.12 15.23 -26.13
CA ARG A 25 7.76 16.55 -26.24
C ARG A 25 9.09 16.60 -25.52
N TRP A 26 9.18 15.99 -24.34
CA TRP A 26 10.42 15.92 -23.58
C TRP A 26 11.48 15.15 -24.36
N PHE A 27 11.12 14.04 -25.00
CA PHE A 27 12.07 13.27 -25.82
C PHE A 27 12.60 14.09 -27.00
N ILE A 28 11.72 14.80 -27.74
CA ILE A 28 12.13 15.69 -28.85
C ILE A 28 13.06 16.79 -28.33
N PHE A 29 12.70 17.40 -27.20
CA PHE A 29 13.50 18.43 -26.57
C PHE A 29 14.87 17.89 -26.17
N ALA A 30 14.96 16.73 -25.52
CA ALA A 30 16.21 16.12 -25.09
C ALA A 30 17.12 15.80 -26.29
N MET A 31 16.58 15.15 -27.33
CA MET A 31 17.34 14.81 -28.54
C MET A 31 17.86 16.05 -29.26
N ASN A 32 17.04 17.09 -29.39
CA ASN A 32 17.45 18.33 -30.03
C ASN A 32 18.45 19.11 -29.16
N ARG A 33 18.18 19.26 -27.86
CA ARG A 33 18.96 20.11 -26.96
C ARG A 33 20.33 19.54 -26.63
N ILE A 34 20.40 18.22 -26.40
CA ILE A 34 21.64 17.55 -25.99
C ILE A 34 22.48 17.18 -27.22
N TYR A 35 21.82 16.68 -28.26
CA TYR A 35 22.51 16.05 -29.40
C TYR A 35 22.34 16.78 -30.72
N SER A 36 21.57 17.89 -30.76
CA SER A 36 21.18 18.55 -32.02
C SER A 36 20.52 17.61 -33.03
N LEU A 37 19.91 16.52 -32.53
CA LEU A 37 19.27 15.52 -33.36
C LEU A 37 17.80 15.88 -33.58
N HIS A 38 17.44 16.16 -34.83
CA HIS A 38 16.06 16.48 -35.17
C HIS A 38 15.14 15.26 -35.04
N SER A 39 13.93 15.50 -34.57
CA SER A 39 12.90 14.48 -34.42
C SER A 39 11.55 15.03 -34.85
N ASP A 40 10.82 14.24 -35.62
CA ASP A 40 9.46 14.52 -36.05
C ASP A 40 8.44 13.88 -35.11
N ILE A 41 7.27 14.51 -34.96
CA ILE A 41 6.15 13.97 -34.17
C ILE A 41 4.91 13.80 -35.04
N HIS A 42 4.36 12.60 -35.02
CA HIS A 42 3.11 12.27 -35.68
C HIS A 42 2.09 11.76 -34.68
N MET A 43 0.84 12.21 -34.82
CA MET A 43 -0.27 11.74 -34.01
C MET A 43 -1.05 10.65 -34.74
N LYS A 44 -1.32 9.57 -34.04
CA LYS A 44 -2.13 8.45 -34.52
C LYS A 44 -3.25 8.19 -33.50
N LYS A 45 -4.47 7.95 -33.97
CA LYS A 45 -5.51 7.40 -33.10
C LYS A 45 -5.43 5.88 -33.05
N ASN A 46 -5.52 5.32 -31.85
CA ASN A 46 -5.74 3.90 -31.68
C ASN A 46 -7.18 3.56 -32.10
N LYS A 47 -7.34 2.67 -33.07
CA LYS A 47 -8.66 2.32 -33.61
C LYS A 47 -9.59 1.63 -32.61
N LEU A 48 -9.06 1.09 -31.50
CA LEU A 48 -9.84 0.31 -30.54
C LEU A 48 -10.39 1.13 -29.38
N ASN A 49 -9.64 2.12 -28.90
CA ASN A 49 -10.00 2.89 -27.71
C ASN A 49 -9.96 4.41 -27.95
N ASP A 50 -9.75 4.85 -29.20
CA ASP A 50 -9.62 6.24 -29.62
C ASP A 50 -8.51 7.05 -28.91
N ASN A 51 -7.65 6.39 -28.11
CA ASN A 51 -6.53 7.04 -27.47
C ASN A 51 -5.57 7.58 -28.53
N THR A 52 -5.10 8.80 -28.30
CA THR A 52 -4.04 9.39 -29.11
C THR A 52 -2.71 8.76 -28.75
N ILE A 53 -1.97 8.33 -29.75
CA ILE A 53 -0.61 7.83 -29.66
C ILE A 53 0.27 8.86 -30.38
N PHE A 54 1.25 9.39 -29.66
CA PHE A 54 2.30 10.23 -30.20
C PHE A 54 3.45 9.33 -30.66
N CYS A 55 3.75 9.40 -31.94
CA CYS A 55 4.84 8.68 -32.61
C CYS A 55 5.95 9.69 -32.86
N VAL A 56 7.02 9.63 -32.07
CA VAL A 56 8.21 10.45 -32.28
C VAL A 56 9.23 9.63 -33.07
N LYS A 57 9.79 10.22 -34.12
CA LYS A 57 10.80 9.60 -34.97
C LYS A 57 12.00 10.53 -35.11
N THR A 58 13.18 10.06 -34.75
CA THR A 58 14.41 10.79 -35.01
C THR A 58 14.79 10.72 -36.49
N GLU A 59 15.59 11.67 -36.95
CA GLU A 59 16.27 11.53 -38.24
C GLU A 59 17.21 10.31 -38.26
N ALA A 60 17.43 9.75 -39.45
CA ALA A 60 18.36 8.66 -39.68
C ALA A 60 19.59 9.19 -40.42
N THR A 61 20.56 9.69 -39.67
CA THR A 61 21.78 10.31 -40.19
C THR A 61 23.02 9.69 -39.55
N TYR A 62 24.20 10.04 -40.07
CA TYR A 62 25.45 9.71 -39.38
C TYR A 62 25.48 10.30 -37.96
N ALA A 63 24.98 11.53 -37.78
CA ALA A 63 24.85 12.15 -36.46
C ALA A 63 24.01 11.28 -35.52
N ALA A 64 22.86 10.77 -35.98
CA ALA A 64 22.04 9.83 -35.20
C ALA A 64 22.82 8.59 -34.74
N SER A 65 23.68 8.03 -35.60
CA SER A 65 24.49 6.86 -35.23
C SER A 65 25.52 7.16 -34.13
N VAL A 66 26.12 8.36 -34.14
CA VAL A 66 27.02 8.82 -33.08
C VAL A 66 26.26 8.99 -31.77
N VAL A 67 25.07 9.59 -31.81
CA VAL A 67 24.20 9.77 -30.64
C VAL A 67 23.82 8.43 -30.02
N TYR A 68 23.40 7.46 -30.82
CA TYR A 68 23.03 6.16 -30.27
C TYR A 68 24.23 5.42 -29.70
N SER A 69 25.40 5.52 -30.33
CA SER A 69 26.63 4.96 -29.78
C SER A 69 26.99 5.59 -28.43
N ASP A 70 26.80 6.90 -28.27
CA ASP A 70 27.03 7.62 -27.01
C ASP A 70 26.04 7.17 -25.92
N LEU A 71 24.80 6.90 -26.30
CA LEU A 71 23.77 6.29 -25.44
C LEU A 71 24.00 4.79 -25.19
N GLY A 72 25.11 4.23 -25.66
CA GLY A 72 25.49 2.84 -25.47
C GLY A 72 24.79 1.85 -26.38
N LEU A 73 24.07 2.26 -27.42
CA LEU A 73 23.50 1.32 -28.41
C LEU A 73 24.62 0.66 -29.19
N MET A 74 24.69 -0.68 -29.14
CA MET A 74 25.64 -1.45 -29.94
C MET A 74 24.99 -2.01 -31.20
N GLU A 75 23.85 -2.69 -31.03
CA GLU A 75 23.19 -3.43 -32.09
C GLU A 75 21.67 -3.33 -31.96
N VAL A 76 20.97 -3.86 -32.97
CA VAL A 76 19.52 -3.95 -33.00
C VAL A 76 19.15 -5.41 -33.21
N ASP A 77 18.28 -5.95 -32.36
CA ASP A 77 17.82 -7.33 -32.48
C ASP A 77 16.82 -7.53 -33.64
N GLU A 78 16.46 -8.79 -33.93
CA GLU A 78 15.49 -9.13 -34.98
C GLU A 78 14.09 -8.49 -34.79
N GLN A 79 13.77 -8.04 -33.57
CA GLN A 79 12.51 -7.37 -33.24
C GLN A 79 12.62 -5.84 -33.22
N ASN A 80 13.75 -5.29 -33.68
CA ASN A 80 14.06 -3.87 -33.70
C ASN A 80 14.25 -3.24 -32.31
N ASN A 81 14.57 -4.03 -31.28
CA ASN A 81 14.96 -3.50 -29.98
C ASN A 81 16.45 -3.18 -29.98
N GLY A 82 16.83 -2.11 -29.30
CA GLY A 82 18.24 -1.78 -29.09
C GLY A 82 18.89 -2.77 -28.12
N ILE A 83 20.08 -3.22 -28.46
CA ILE A 83 21.00 -3.96 -27.60
C ILE A 83 22.04 -2.97 -27.12
N PHE A 84 22.04 -2.68 -25.82
CA PHE A 84 22.93 -1.70 -25.23
C PHE A 84 24.17 -2.36 -24.62
N SER A 85 25.31 -1.68 -24.74
CA SER A 85 26.57 -2.02 -24.07
C SER A 85 26.39 -1.95 -22.56
N ASP A 86 27.44 -2.31 -21.82
CA ASP A 86 27.47 -2.02 -20.39
C ASP A 86 27.37 -0.50 -20.17
N ILE A 87 26.29 -0.07 -19.52
CA ILE A 87 26.02 1.34 -19.19
C ILE A 87 26.67 1.73 -17.86
N ALA A 88 27.60 0.93 -17.34
CA ALA A 88 28.27 1.19 -16.05
C ALA A 88 28.84 2.62 -15.96
N GLU A 89 29.46 3.11 -17.03
CA GLU A 89 29.99 4.48 -17.09
C GLU A 89 28.87 5.53 -17.03
N LEU A 90 27.78 5.33 -17.79
CA LEU A 90 26.59 6.18 -17.76
C LEU A 90 25.86 6.15 -16.42
N THR A 91 26.14 5.17 -15.55
CA THR A 91 25.44 4.94 -14.29
C THR A 91 26.38 4.92 -13.08
N GLU A 92 27.58 5.50 -13.22
CA GLU A 92 28.60 5.54 -12.17
C GLU A 92 28.17 6.43 -10.99
N SER A 93 27.59 7.60 -11.30
CA SER A 93 27.12 8.54 -10.29
C SER A 93 25.70 8.22 -9.82
N THR A 94 25.38 8.59 -8.57
CA THR A 94 24.05 8.36 -7.99
C THR A 94 22.95 9.09 -8.77
N CYS A 95 23.17 10.34 -9.19
CA CYS A 95 22.17 11.08 -9.96
C CYS A 95 21.90 10.44 -11.33
N CYS A 96 22.92 9.87 -11.98
CA CYS A 96 22.73 9.16 -13.23
C CYS A 96 21.97 7.84 -13.03
N ARG A 97 22.24 7.07 -11.96
CA ARG A 97 21.44 5.89 -11.61
C ARG A 97 19.99 6.23 -11.39
N TYR A 98 19.72 7.33 -10.68
CA TYR A 98 18.35 7.75 -10.38
C TYR A 98 17.61 8.19 -11.65
N SER A 99 18.30 8.90 -12.55
CA SER A 99 17.78 9.24 -13.88
C SER A 99 17.49 7.98 -14.72
N TYR A 100 18.34 6.95 -14.61
CA TYR A 100 18.11 5.66 -15.26
C TYR A 100 16.87 4.95 -14.69
N TYR A 101 16.68 4.95 -13.36
CA TYR A 101 15.49 4.39 -12.72
C TYR A 101 14.22 5.14 -13.11
N GLU A 102 14.30 6.47 -13.21
CA GLU A 102 13.20 7.31 -13.70
C GLU A 102 12.82 6.91 -15.13
N GLY A 103 13.79 6.83 -16.05
CA GLY A 103 13.56 6.40 -17.43
C GLY A 103 12.96 4.99 -17.52
N ALA A 104 13.46 4.05 -16.70
CA ALA A 104 12.90 2.69 -16.62
C ALA A 104 11.43 2.72 -16.14
N PHE A 105 11.12 3.52 -15.12
CA PHE A 105 9.76 3.66 -14.60
C PHE A 105 8.82 4.37 -15.58
N LEU A 106 9.25 5.43 -16.26
CA LEU A 106 8.43 6.10 -17.28
C LEU A 106 8.14 5.17 -18.46
N SER A 107 9.09 4.29 -18.82
CA SER A 107 8.93 3.42 -19.99
C SER A 107 7.90 2.29 -19.79
N SER A 108 7.84 1.69 -18.59
CA SER A 108 7.01 0.51 -18.33
C SER A 108 6.67 0.27 -16.86
N GLY A 109 6.81 1.32 -16.05
CA GLY A 109 6.48 1.33 -14.63
C GLY A 109 4.97 1.47 -14.38
N THR A 110 4.49 0.82 -13.33
CA THR A 110 3.13 1.02 -12.82
C THR A 110 3.15 1.00 -11.30
N ILE A 111 2.27 1.79 -10.69
CA ILE A 111 2.05 1.83 -9.25
C ILE A 111 0.57 1.57 -8.97
N LYS A 112 0.29 0.69 -8.01
CA LYS A 112 -1.06 0.40 -7.53
C LYS A 112 -1.51 1.50 -6.58
N ASP A 113 -2.80 1.84 -6.62
CA ASP A 113 -3.38 2.74 -5.62
C ASP A 113 -3.17 2.16 -4.20
N PRO A 114 -2.52 2.90 -3.28
CA PRO A 114 -2.21 2.42 -1.93
C PRO A 114 -3.47 2.03 -1.13
N GLU A 115 -4.65 2.56 -1.47
CA GLU A 115 -5.92 2.09 -0.90
C GLU A 115 -6.14 0.60 -1.17
N LYS A 116 -5.81 0.13 -2.38
CA LYS A 116 -6.00 -1.25 -2.84
C LYS A 116 -4.82 -2.17 -2.53
N GLY A 117 -3.72 -1.63 -2.01
CA GLY A 117 -2.52 -2.38 -1.61
C GLY A 117 -1.23 -1.81 -2.20
N TYR A 118 -0.10 -2.22 -1.63
CA TYR A 118 1.21 -1.70 -1.98
C TYR A 118 1.86 -2.55 -3.07
N TYR A 119 2.00 -1.98 -4.26
CA TYR A 119 2.69 -2.63 -5.36
C TYR A 119 3.18 -1.60 -6.37
N LEU A 120 4.46 -1.67 -6.71
CA LEU A 120 5.05 -0.95 -7.84
C LEU A 120 5.81 -1.98 -8.67
N GLU A 121 5.65 -1.96 -9.99
CA GLU A 121 6.40 -2.84 -10.90
C GLU A 121 6.95 -2.08 -12.10
N ILE A 122 8.09 -2.55 -12.62
CA ILE A 122 8.64 -2.20 -13.94
C ILE A 122 8.74 -3.50 -14.72
N ALA A 123 8.13 -3.55 -15.91
CA ALA A 123 7.98 -4.79 -16.67
C ALA A 123 8.63 -4.69 -18.05
N SER A 124 9.29 -5.76 -18.51
CA SER A 124 9.78 -5.84 -19.88
C SER A 124 9.83 -7.27 -20.39
N LYS A 125 9.77 -7.43 -21.72
CA LYS A 125 10.07 -8.69 -22.40
C LYS A 125 11.58 -8.89 -22.55
N ASN A 126 12.37 -7.82 -22.48
CA ASN A 126 13.81 -7.90 -22.48
C ASN A 126 14.29 -8.29 -21.06
N SER A 127 14.63 -9.57 -20.89
CA SER A 127 15.08 -10.09 -19.61
C SER A 127 16.42 -9.53 -19.16
N TYR A 128 17.28 -9.14 -20.10
CA TYR A 128 18.61 -8.61 -19.82
C TYR A 128 18.50 -7.22 -19.19
N GLU A 129 17.65 -6.35 -19.72
CA GLU A 129 17.41 -5.01 -19.14
C GLU A 129 16.77 -5.08 -17.74
N ILE A 130 15.83 -6.01 -17.53
CA ILE A 130 15.24 -6.23 -16.20
C ILE A 130 16.27 -6.77 -15.21
N GLU A 131 17.16 -7.65 -15.65
CA GLU A 131 18.25 -8.16 -14.83
C GLU A 131 19.25 -7.07 -14.45
N ARG A 132 19.65 -6.25 -15.42
CA ARG A 132 20.49 -5.07 -15.22
C ARG A 132 19.88 -4.11 -14.20
N LEU A 133 18.62 -3.72 -14.41
CA LEU A 133 17.88 -2.85 -13.50
C LEU A 133 17.82 -3.43 -12.08
N TYR A 134 17.49 -4.72 -11.96
CA TYR A 134 17.45 -5.40 -10.67
C TYR A 134 18.82 -5.38 -9.98
N ASN A 135 19.89 -5.74 -10.70
CA ASN A 135 21.26 -5.77 -10.17
C ASN A 135 21.76 -4.38 -9.76
N MET A 136 21.29 -3.31 -10.41
CA MET A 136 21.55 -1.95 -9.98
C MET A 136 20.77 -1.61 -8.71
N LEU A 137 19.47 -1.91 -8.66
CA LEU A 137 18.61 -1.58 -7.51
C LEU A 137 18.99 -2.32 -6.24
N ILE A 138 19.43 -3.58 -6.30
CA ILE A 138 19.86 -4.31 -5.09
C ILE A 138 21.17 -3.77 -4.50
N LYS A 139 21.96 -3.00 -5.27
CA LYS A 139 23.15 -2.31 -4.78
C LYS A 139 22.77 -1.00 -4.06
N GLU A 140 21.57 -0.48 -4.30
CA GLU A 140 21.01 0.63 -3.53
C GLU A 140 20.58 0.08 -2.17
N SER A 141 21.27 0.49 -1.10
CA SER A 141 20.96 0.03 0.27
C SER A 141 19.62 0.54 0.82
N LEU A 142 18.90 1.36 0.05
CA LEU A 142 17.70 2.06 0.46
C LEU A 142 16.40 1.32 0.10
N VAL A 143 16.45 0.32 -0.80
CA VAL A 143 15.25 -0.35 -1.32
C VAL A 143 15.43 -1.86 -1.43
N ASN A 144 14.35 -2.60 -1.17
CA ASN A 144 14.33 -4.06 -1.32
C ASN A 144 13.60 -4.46 -2.60
N ALA A 145 14.28 -4.29 -3.74
CA ALA A 145 13.76 -4.71 -5.04
C ALA A 145 13.61 -6.24 -5.10
N LYS A 146 12.55 -6.71 -5.75
CA LYS A 146 12.31 -8.13 -6.03
C LYS A 146 12.18 -8.34 -7.54
N ARG A 147 12.55 -9.52 -8.02
CA ARG A 147 12.37 -9.92 -9.42
C ARG A 147 11.37 -11.05 -9.55
N SER A 148 10.60 -11.06 -10.63
CA SER A 148 9.77 -12.21 -11.00
C SER A 148 9.65 -12.36 -12.51
N LYS A 149 9.16 -13.51 -12.96
CA LYS A 149 8.87 -13.81 -14.37
C LYS A 149 7.45 -14.36 -14.48
N ARG A 150 6.65 -13.80 -15.38
CA ARG A 150 5.32 -14.31 -15.74
C ARG A 150 5.25 -14.45 -17.26
N ARG A 151 5.07 -15.68 -17.75
CA ARG A 151 5.10 -16.01 -19.19
C ARG A 151 6.41 -15.50 -19.83
N LYS A 152 6.31 -14.61 -20.83
CA LYS A 152 7.44 -13.98 -21.55
C LYS A 152 7.85 -12.62 -20.99
N THR A 153 7.23 -12.17 -19.90
CA THR A 153 7.51 -10.87 -19.29
C THR A 153 8.25 -11.05 -17.97
N GLN A 154 9.26 -10.23 -17.74
CA GLN A 154 9.96 -10.14 -16.47
C GLN A 154 9.65 -8.81 -15.79
N TYR A 155 9.78 -8.82 -14.46
CA TYR A 155 9.37 -7.74 -13.59
C TYR A 155 10.43 -7.48 -12.55
N VAL A 156 10.75 -6.20 -12.31
CA VAL A 156 11.26 -5.73 -11.02
C VAL A 156 10.10 -5.10 -10.27
N TYR A 157 9.95 -5.40 -8.98
CA TYR A 157 8.82 -4.89 -8.20
C TYR A 157 9.15 -4.65 -6.73
N PHE A 158 8.33 -3.80 -6.11
CA PHE A 158 8.29 -3.54 -4.68
C PHE A 158 6.89 -3.87 -4.15
N ASN A 159 6.80 -4.44 -2.94
CA ASN A 159 5.53 -4.90 -2.38
C ASN A 159 5.25 -4.41 -0.95
N ASN A 160 6.04 -3.47 -0.44
CA ASN A 160 5.76 -2.75 0.80
C ASN A 160 5.70 -1.25 0.50
N SER A 161 5.12 -0.49 1.42
CA SER A 161 4.93 0.94 1.22
C SER A 161 6.22 1.76 1.32
N GLU A 162 7.18 1.33 2.12
CA GLU A 162 8.42 2.07 2.40
C GLU A 162 9.33 2.08 1.17
N ASP A 163 9.63 0.91 0.60
CA ASP A 163 10.42 0.78 -0.62
C ASP A 163 9.82 1.56 -1.79
N ILE A 164 8.49 1.55 -1.93
CA ILE A 164 7.79 2.32 -2.97
C ILE A 164 8.00 3.82 -2.76
N SER A 165 7.91 4.30 -1.53
CA SER A 165 8.08 5.72 -1.19
C SER A 165 9.52 6.17 -1.43
N THR A 166 10.47 5.33 -1.00
CA THR A 166 11.90 5.54 -1.25
C THR A 166 12.22 5.55 -2.74
N PHE A 167 11.67 4.61 -3.52
CA PHE A 167 11.85 4.57 -4.97
C PHE A 167 11.30 5.83 -5.65
N LEU A 168 10.08 6.28 -5.30
CA LEU A 168 9.50 7.52 -5.82
C LEU A 168 10.37 8.74 -5.48
N ASN A 169 10.97 8.76 -4.29
CA ASN A 169 11.90 9.81 -3.88
C ASN A 169 13.21 9.76 -4.69
N MET A 170 13.77 8.57 -4.91
CA MET A 170 14.99 8.39 -5.71
C MET A 170 14.81 8.95 -7.14
N ILE A 171 13.66 8.67 -7.77
CA ILE A 171 13.37 9.17 -9.14
C ILE A 171 12.86 10.62 -9.18
N GLY A 172 12.87 11.35 -8.06
CA GLY A 172 12.44 12.76 -8.01
C GLY A 172 10.94 12.98 -8.19
N ALA A 173 10.10 11.94 -8.06
CA ALA A 173 8.65 12.01 -8.25
C ALA A 173 7.93 12.57 -7.01
N HIS A 174 8.35 13.73 -6.51
CA HIS A 174 7.92 14.28 -5.22
C HIS A 174 6.40 14.48 -5.12
N ASN A 175 5.75 14.99 -6.17
CA ASN A 175 4.29 15.17 -6.17
C ASN A 175 3.55 13.83 -6.05
N ALA A 176 3.98 12.82 -6.82
CA ALA A 176 3.41 11.49 -6.75
C ALA A 176 3.66 10.82 -5.39
N LEU A 177 4.85 11.06 -4.81
CA LEU A 177 5.19 10.62 -3.46
C LEU A 177 4.27 11.25 -2.41
N TYR A 178 4.04 12.57 -2.47
CA TYR A 178 3.12 13.25 -1.55
C TYR A 178 1.71 12.69 -1.64
N ASP A 179 1.18 12.51 -2.85
CA ASP A 179 -0.15 11.94 -3.06
C ASP A 179 -0.24 10.50 -2.55
N TYR A 180 0.81 9.71 -2.77
CA TYR A 180 0.91 8.33 -2.30
C TYR A 180 0.92 8.26 -0.77
N GLU A 181 1.72 9.10 -0.11
CA GLU A 181 1.83 9.21 1.34
C GLU A 181 0.52 9.68 1.98
N ASN A 182 -0.13 10.69 1.41
CA ASN A 182 -1.42 11.18 1.89
C ASN A 182 -2.48 10.07 1.90
N LYS A 183 -2.60 9.32 0.80
CA LYS A 183 -3.53 8.17 0.75
C LYS A 183 -3.16 7.08 1.76
N ARG A 184 -1.85 6.81 1.95
CA ARG A 184 -1.37 5.83 2.93
C ARG A 184 -1.75 6.23 4.36
N ILE A 185 -1.58 7.50 4.72
CA ILE A 185 -1.93 8.04 6.04
C ILE A 185 -3.44 7.92 6.29
N VAL A 186 -4.26 8.37 5.34
CA VAL A 186 -5.73 8.29 5.45
C VAL A 186 -6.20 6.84 5.63
N LYS A 187 -5.62 5.91 4.85
CA LYS A 187 -5.90 4.48 5.00
C LYS A 187 -5.51 3.95 6.38
N SER A 188 -4.35 4.35 6.91
CA SER A 188 -3.91 3.92 8.25
C SER A 188 -4.87 4.42 9.33
N LEU A 189 -5.21 5.72 9.31
CA LEU A 189 -6.14 6.32 10.27
C LEU A 189 -7.50 5.61 10.24
N ARG A 190 -8.05 5.35 9.05
CA ARG A 190 -9.32 4.62 8.91
C ARG A 190 -9.23 3.20 9.48
N ASN A 191 -8.14 2.49 9.23
CA ASN A 191 -7.95 1.14 9.76
C ASN A 191 -7.84 1.15 11.29
N ASP A 192 -7.17 2.14 11.86
CA ASP A 192 -7.04 2.28 13.32
C ASP A 192 -8.37 2.67 13.96
N THR A 193 -9.14 3.58 13.35
CA THR A 193 -10.51 3.89 13.77
C THR A 193 -11.42 2.67 13.71
N ASN A 194 -11.38 1.90 12.62
CA ASN A 194 -12.18 0.68 12.50
C ASN A 194 -11.81 -0.35 13.57
N ARG A 195 -10.52 -0.51 13.88
CA ARG A 195 -10.07 -1.39 14.96
C ARG A 195 -10.59 -0.91 16.32
N MET A 196 -10.52 0.39 16.59
CA MET A 196 -11.04 0.97 17.82
C MET A 196 -12.55 0.76 17.95
N LEU A 197 -13.32 1.07 16.91
CA LEU A 197 -14.77 0.87 16.90
C LEU A 197 -15.15 -0.60 17.10
N ASN A 198 -14.46 -1.53 16.43
CA ASN A 198 -14.68 -2.96 16.62
C ASN A 198 -14.37 -3.41 18.06
N CYS A 199 -13.34 -2.82 18.69
CA CYS A 199 -13.04 -3.10 20.10
C CYS A 199 -14.13 -2.55 21.02
N ASP A 200 -14.63 -1.33 20.76
CA ASP A 200 -15.68 -0.71 21.57
C ASP A 200 -17.02 -1.45 21.45
N GLU A 201 -17.39 -1.86 20.25
CA GLU A 201 -18.58 -2.67 19.97
C GLU A 201 -18.50 -4.01 20.70
N TYR A 202 -17.39 -4.75 20.53
CA TYR A 202 -17.16 -6.02 21.24
C TYR A 202 -17.19 -5.87 22.76
N ASN A 203 -16.59 -4.80 23.29
CA ASN A 203 -16.60 -4.54 24.74
C ASN A 203 -18.00 -4.19 25.26
N SER A 204 -18.78 -3.45 24.47
CA SER A 204 -20.15 -3.07 24.78
C SER A 204 -21.07 -4.30 24.82
N ASP A 205 -21.01 -5.14 23.79
CA ASP A 205 -21.79 -6.39 23.71
C ASP A 205 -21.49 -7.30 24.91
N LYS A 206 -20.20 -7.52 25.21
CA LYS A 206 -19.78 -8.33 26.35
C LYS A 206 -20.23 -7.75 27.70
N SER A 207 -20.26 -6.42 27.81
CA SER A 207 -20.75 -5.72 29.01
C SER A 207 -22.26 -5.94 29.20
N VAL A 208 -23.04 -5.85 28.13
CA VAL A 208 -24.49 -6.12 28.13
C VAL A 208 -24.77 -7.56 28.52
N GLU A 209 -24.08 -8.52 27.90
CA GLU A 209 -24.22 -9.94 28.20
C GLU A 209 -23.91 -10.24 29.68
N THR A 210 -22.82 -9.64 30.20
CA THR A 210 -22.44 -9.77 31.60
C THR A 210 -23.50 -9.16 32.53
N LYS A 211 -24.09 -8.01 32.17
CA LYS A 211 -25.18 -7.38 32.93
C LYS A 211 -26.38 -8.30 33.03
N ILE A 212 -26.83 -8.85 31.89
CA ILE A 212 -27.98 -9.76 31.83
C ILE A 212 -27.73 -11.00 32.69
N ARG A 213 -26.55 -11.62 32.57
CA ARG A 213 -26.17 -12.80 33.34
C ARG A 213 -26.18 -12.55 34.86
N GLN A 214 -25.64 -11.41 35.29
CA GLN A 214 -25.65 -10.98 36.69
C GLN A 214 -27.07 -10.74 37.21
N ILE A 215 -27.90 -10.02 36.45
CA ILE A 215 -29.30 -9.74 36.82
C ILE A 215 -30.08 -11.05 36.97
N ASN A 216 -29.92 -11.99 36.04
CA ASN A 216 -30.61 -13.28 36.09
C ASN A 216 -30.15 -14.13 37.29
N ALA A 217 -28.85 -14.15 37.60
CA ALA A 217 -28.33 -14.81 38.79
C ALA A 217 -28.91 -14.21 40.09
N ILE A 218 -28.99 -12.89 40.19
CA ILE A 218 -29.60 -12.20 41.34
C ILE A 218 -31.09 -12.56 41.46
N LYS A 219 -31.85 -12.48 40.36
CA LYS A 219 -33.29 -12.81 40.32
C LYS A 219 -33.54 -14.28 40.70
N TYR A 220 -32.66 -15.21 40.30
CA TYR A 220 -32.75 -16.62 40.69
C TYR A 220 -32.60 -16.80 42.21
N ILE A 221 -31.61 -16.15 42.84
CA ILE A 221 -31.40 -16.21 44.29
C ILE A 221 -32.63 -15.66 45.04
N GLN A 222 -33.19 -14.54 44.57
CA GLN A 222 -34.40 -13.93 45.15
C GLN A 222 -35.60 -14.88 45.07
N LYS A 223 -35.86 -15.47 43.90
CA LYS A 223 -37.01 -16.38 43.69
C LYS A 223 -36.99 -17.60 44.60
N ASN A 224 -35.80 -18.12 44.91
CA ASN A 224 -35.63 -19.29 45.78
C ASN A 224 -35.71 -18.95 47.29
N LYS A 225 -36.06 -17.72 47.67
CA LYS A 225 -36.07 -17.23 49.06
C LYS A 225 -34.74 -17.44 49.81
N LYS A 226 -33.62 -17.50 49.07
CA LYS A 226 -32.27 -17.70 49.61
C LYS A 226 -31.44 -16.41 49.62
N PHE A 227 -32.10 -15.25 49.64
CA PHE A 227 -31.41 -13.97 49.63
C PHE A 227 -30.58 -13.74 50.91
N ASP A 228 -30.95 -14.37 52.02
CA ASP A 228 -30.21 -14.33 53.28
C ASP A 228 -28.88 -15.08 53.28
N VAL A 229 -28.61 -15.88 52.24
CA VAL A 229 -27.29 -16.50 52.02
C VAL A 229 -26.24 -15.45 51.63
N LEU A 230 -26.66 -14.30 51.11
CA LEU A 230 -25.78 -13.19 50.78
C LEU A 230 -25.49 -12.37 52.05
N ASN A 231 -24.22 -12.06 52.30
CA ASN A 231 -23.87 -11.06 53.32
C ASN A 231 -24.30 -9.64 52.89
N ASP A 232 -24.33 -8.70 53.82
CA ASP A 232 -24.86 -7.34 53.58
C ASP A 232 -24.18 -6.63 52.41
N LYS A 233 -22.85 -6.80 52.26
CA LYS A 233 -22.06 -6.21 51.17
C LYS A 233 -22.44 -6.76 49.80
N LEU A 234 -22.85 -8.03 49.73
CA LEU A 234 -23.32 -8.68 48.50
C LEU A 234 -24.80 -8.35 48.24
N LYS A 235 -25.64 -8.29 49.27
CA LYS A 235 -27.04 -7.86 49.15
C LYS A 235 -27.15 -6.46 48.56
N GLU A 236 -26.34 -5.54 49.07
CA GLU A 236 -26.26 -4.17 48.56
C GLU A 236 -25.84 -4.12 47.08
N ALA A 237 -24.75 -4.82 46.71
CA ALA A 237 -24.30 -4.88 45.32
C ALA A 237 -25.35 -5.49 44.39
N ALA A 238 -26.09 -6.50 44.86
CA ALA A 238 -27.18 -7.13 44.11
C ALA A 238 -28.34 -6.16 43.87
N MET A 239 -28.75 -5.41 44.90
CA MET A 239 -29.84 -4.43 44.79
C MET A 239 -29.46 -3.28 43.85
N LEU A 240 -28.24 -2.76 43.97
CA LEU A 240 -27.76 -1.70 43.07
C LEU A 240 -27.63 -2.17 41.62
N ARG A 241 -27.25 -3.44 41.38
CA ARG A 241 -27.19 -3.99 40.01
C ARG A 241 -28.56 -4.20 39.37
N LEU A 242 -29.62 -4.36 40.16
CA LEU A 242 -31.00 -4.41 39.69
C LEU A 242 -31.57 -3.03 39.36
N ASN A 243 -30.91 -1.95 39.78
CA ASN A 243 -31.31 -0.60 39.41
C ASN A 243 -31.00 -0.37 37.91
N GLU A 244 -32.03 -0.06 37.12
CA GLU A 244 -31.90 0.15 35.68
C GLU A 244 -31.09 1.41 35.35
N ASP A 245 -31.13 2.41 36.24
CA ASP A 245 -30.39 3.68 36.12
C ASP A 245 -28.88 3.49 36.34
N LEU A 246 -28.44 2.37 36.93
CA LEU A 246 -27.03 2.06 37.19
C LEU A 246 -26.53 1.02 36.19
N THR A 247 -25.93 1.51 35.11
CA THR A 247 -25.47 0.69 33.99
C THR A 247 -24.05 0.18 34.17
N GLU A 248 -23.17 1.04 34.68
CA GLU A 248 -21.74 0.80 34.82
C GLU A 248 -21.35 0.33 36.23
N TYR A 249 -20.27 -0.43 36.34
CA TYR A 249 -19.73 -0.84 37.65
C TYR A 249 -19.23 0.36 38.47
N ASN A 250 -18.80 1.44 37.82
CA ASN A 250 -18.38 2.67 38.48
C ASN A 250 -19.56 3.37 39.16
N GLU A 251 -20.69 3.48 38.47
CA GLU A 251 -21.92 4.07 39.02
C GLU A 251 -22.40 3.28 40.25
N ILE A 252 -22.39 1.94 40.16
CA ILE A 252 -22.72 1.08 41.31
C ILE A 252 -21.76 1.32 42.47
N ALA A 253 -20.46 1.44 42.20
CA ALA A 253 -19.43 1.64 43.22
C ALA A 253 -19.61 2.96 43.99
N GLU A 254 -20.05 4.02 43.29
CA GLU A 254 -20.32 5.34 43.87
C GLU A 254 -21.60 5.38 44.71
N HIS A 255 -22.59 4.54 44.38
CA HIS A 255 -23.87 4.45 45.07
C HIS A 255 -23.87 3.45 46.23
N MET A 256 -22.75 2.75 46.48
CA MET A 256 -22.60 1.92 47.68
C MET A 256 -22.45 2.80 48.92
N SER A 257 -23.04 2.36 50.04
CA SER A 257 -22.93 2.96 51.37
C SER A 257 -21.48 3.22 51.81
N VAL A 258 -20.58 2.31 51.46
CA VAL A 258 -19.14 2.52 51.53
C VAL A 258 -18.60 2.57 50.11
N LYS A 259 -18.06 3.72 49.71
CA LYS A 259 -17.41 3.87 48.39
C LYS A 259 -16.31 2.81 48.23
N VAL A 260 -16.38 2.10 47.11
CA VAL A 260 -15.42 1.06 46.76
C VAL A 260 -14.89 1.28 45.35
N SER A 261 -13.89 0.50 44.93
CA SER A 261 -13.41 0.52 43.55
C SER A 261 -14.34 -0.25 42.60
N LYS A 262 -14.31 0.09 41.31
CA LYS A 262 -14.90 -0.71 40.21
C LYS A 262 -14.63 -2.20 40.37
N SER A 263 -13.37 -2.55 40.64
CA SER A 263 -12.92 -3.95 40.76
C SER A 263 -13.58 -4.66 41.94
N THR A 264 -13.86 -3.94 43.03
CA THR A 264 -14.52 -4.49 44.21
C THR A 264 -15.96 -4.84 43.91
N VAL A 265 -16.69 -3.99 43.17
CA VAL A 265 -18.05 -4.27 42.70
C VAL A 265 -18.06 -5.49 41.78
N GLN A 266 -17.15 -5.53 40.80
CA GLN A 266 -17.01 -6.68 39.88
C GLN A 266 -16.80 -7.99 40.64
N LYS A 267 -15.90 -8.01 41.64
CA LYS A 267 -15.66 -9.20 42.48
C LYS A 267 -16.91 -9.61 43.27
N ARG A 268 -17.67 -8.66 43.80
CA ARG A 268 -18.92 -8.92 44.53
C ARG A 268 -19.98 -9.54 43.60
N LEU A 269 -20.18 -8.98 42.42
CA LEU A 269 -21.13 -9.50 41.43
C LEU A 269 -20.73 -10.88 40.91
N ALA A 270 -19.43 -11.10 40.62
CA ALA A 270 -18.93 -12.42 40.27
C ALA A 270 -19.16 -13.45 41.39
N LYS A 271 -19.04 -13.04 42.66
CA LYS A 271 -19.33 -13.91 43.81
C LYS A 271 -20.81 -14.26 43.90
N ILE A 272 -21.71 -13.32 43.61
CA ILE A 272 -23.16 -13.56 43.56
C ILE A 272 -23.50 -14.57 42.46
N GLU A 273 -22.90 -14.43 41.27
CA GLU A 273 -23.06 -15.41 40.19
C GLU A 273 -22.59 -16.81 40.59
N GLN A 274 -21.46 -16.91 41.31
CA GLN A 274 -20.97 -18.18 41.86
C GLN A 274 -21.96 -18.80 42.85
N ILE A 275 -22.54 -18.00 43.75
CA ILE A 275 -23.54 -18.45 44.72
C ILE A 275 -24.81 -18.93 44.01
N ALA A 276 -25.28 -18.22 42.99
CA ALA A 276 -26.42 -18.65 42.19
C ALA A 276 -26.17 -20.04 41.56
N ARG A 277 -24.97 -20.26 40.98
CA ARG A 277 -24.59 -21.57 40.43
C ARG A 277 -24.57 -22.68 41.47
N GLN A 278 -24.03 -22.42 42.66
CA GLN A 278 -24.06 -23.38 43.78
C GLN A 278 -25.50 -23.74 44.23
N LEU A 279 -26.46 -22.84 43.98
CA LEU A 279 -27.88 -23.06 44.23
C LEU A 279 -28.62 -23.71 43.05
N GLY A 280 -27.90 -24.20 42.03
CA GLY A 280 -28.46 -24.88 40.86
C GLY A 280 -28.86 -23.97 39.69
N TYR A 281 -28.42 -22.70 39.69
CA TYR A 281 -28.62 -21.84 38.52
C TYR A 281 -27.70 -22.25 37.37
N GLU A 282 -28.28 -22.77 36.30
CA GLU A 282 -27.61 -22.95 35.02
C GLU A 282 -27.83 -21.69 34.18
N SER A 283 -26.77 -20.92 33.94
CA SER A 283 -26.85 -19.84 32.95
C SER A 283 -26.99 -20.49 31.58
N LYS A 284 -28.09 -20.25 30.87
CA LYS A 284 -28.13 -20.50 29.43
C LYS A 284 -27.04 -19.65 28.79
N GLU A 285 -26.09 -20.31 28.14
CA GLU A 285 -25.17 -19.69 27.19
C GLU A 285 -25.95 -19.12 26.01
#